data_AF-A0A3D0P3C9-F1
#
_entry.id   AF-A0A3D0P3C9-F1
#
_cell.length_a   1.000
_cell.length_b   1.000
_cell.length_c   1.000
_cell.angle_alpha   90.00
_cell.angle_beta   90.00
_cell.angle_gamma   90.00
#
_symmetry.space_group_name_H-M   'P 1'
#
loop_
_entity.id
_entity.type
_entity.pdbx_description
1 polymer ?
#
loop_
_entity_poly.entity_id
_entity_poly.type
_entity_poly.pdbx_seq_one_letter_code
_entity_poly.pdbx_strand_id
1 'polypeptide(L)'
;MARKGKLQIYTEFAVVKGIFTALSLLPRRWAVWLGVAVGRLGFRVLGGLRRVAIRNLELAYPEMSADERLRAARWILESLGAVLWESSRLREITP
;
A
#
# COMPACT_ATOMS: atom_id res chain seq x y z
N MET A 1 12.10 -7.32 23.04
CA MET A 1 11.08 -6.35 22.55
C MET A 1 10.86 -5.31 23.65
N ALA A 2 11.27 -4.06 23.44
CA ALA A 2 11.19 -3.01 24.47
C ALA A 2 9.72 -2.67 24.80
N ARG A 3 9.40 -2.55 26.09
CA ARG A 3 8.05 -2.23 26.58
C ARG A 3 7.72 -0.78 26.24
N LYS A 4 6.95 -0.55 25.17
CA LYS A 4 6.48 0.79 24.78
C LYS A 4 5.64 1.40 25.90
N GLY A 5 5.91 2.66 26.25
CA GLY A 5 5.14 3.38 27.27
C GLY A 5 3.70 3.68 26.78
N LYS A 6 2.74 3.79 27.71
CA LYS A 6 1.34 4.10 27.38
C LYS A 6 1.23 5.36 26.50
N LEU A 7 2.02 6.39 26.80
CA LEU A 7 2.06 7.65 26.04
C LEU A 7 2.48 7.42 24.58
N GLN A 8 3.52 6.60 24.35
CA GLN A 8 3.98 6.26 23.00
C GLN A 8 2.88 5.56 22.19
N ILE A 9 2.14 4.64 22.82
CA ILE A 9 1.01 3.96 22.17
C ILE A 9 -0.11 4.94 21.83
N TYR A 10 -0.49 5.83 22.75
CA TYR A 10 -1.52 6.83 22.49
C TYR A 10 -1.12 7.82 21.40
N THR A 11 0.15 8.24 21.36
CA THR A 11 0.66 9.10 20.29
C THR A 11 0.66 8.37 18.94
N GLU A 12 1.17 7.14 18.87
CA GLU A 12 1.11 6.31 17.65
C GLU A 12 -0.35 6.16 17.17
N PHE A 13 -1.28 5.89 18.09
CA PHE A 13 -2.69 5.76 17.79
C PHE A 13 -3.34 7.07 17.31
N ALA A 14 -3.05 8.20 17.97
CA ALA A 14 -3.59 9.50 17.60
C ALA A 14 -3.08 9.96 16.22
N VAL A 15 -1.81 9.71 15.91
CA VAL A 15 -1.22 10.00 14.59
C VAL A 15 -1.89 9.17 13.51
N VAL A 16 -2.01 7.85 13.71
CA VAL A 16 -2.69 6.97 12.76
C VAL A 16 -4.15 7.42 12.58
N LYS A 17 -4.88 7.67 13.67
CA LYS A 17 -6.27 8.11 13.60
C LYS A 17 -6.42 9.44 12.84
N GLY A 18 -5.56 10.41 13.12
CA GLY A 18 -5.55 11.70 12.43
C GLY A 18 -5.29 11.57 10.93
N ILE A 19 -4.33 10.71 10.54
CA ILE A 19 -4.08 10.38 9.13
C ILE A 19 -5.35 9.78 8.51
N PHE A 20 -5.93 8.74 9.11
CA PHE A 20 -7.14 8.11 8.57
C PHE A 20 -8.33 9.07 8.46
N THR A 21 -8.51 9.99 9.41
CA THR A 21 -9.57 11.03 9.36
C THR A 21 -9.32 12.09 8.28
N ALA A 22 -8.08 12.52 8.09
CA ALA A 22 -7.75 13.43 6.99
C ALA A 22 -7.98 12.75 5.63
N LEU A 23 -7.65 11.46 5.55
CA LEU A 23 -7.82 10.63 4.37
C LEU A 23 -9.30 10.32 4.07
N SER A 24 -10.17 10.18 5.07
CA SER A 24 -11.62 9.97 4.87
C SER A 24 -12.32 11.19 4.27
N LEU A 25 -11.87 12.40 4.59
CA LEU A 25 -12.44 13.65 4.06
C LEU A 25 -12.14 13.89 2.57
N LEU A 26 -11.15 13.17 2.00
CA LEU A 26 -10.82 13.33 0.58
C LEU A 26 -11.93 12.77 -0.34
N PRO A 27 -12.21 13.40 -1.49
CA PRO A 27 -13.11 12.81 -2.47
C PRO A 27 -12.54 11.49 -3.03
N ARG A 28 -13.41 10.49 -3.26
CA ARG A 28 -13.05 9.12 -3.68
C ARG A 28 -12.03 9.03 -4.83
N ARG A 29 -12.03 10.00 -5.75
CA ARG A 29 -11.10 10.03 -6.90
C ARG A 29 -9.66 10.33 -6.48
N TRP A 30 -9.47 11.26 -5.53
CA TRP A 30 -8.14 11.63 -5.00
C TRP A 30 -7.54 10.54 -4.13
N ALA A 31 -8.41 9.93 -3.35
CA ALA A 31 -8.26 8.71 -2.59
C ALA A 31 -7.53 7.60 -3.37
N VAL A 32 -8.14 7.15 -4.48
CA VAL A 32 -7.57 6.10 -5.36
C VAL A 32 -6.25 6.57 -5.98
N TRP A 33 -6.17 7.84 -6.39
CA TRP A 33 -4.96 8.40 -6.99
C TRP A 33 -3.78 8.41 -6.02
N LEU A 34 -4.01 8.75 -4.75
CA LEU A 34 -3.01 8.67 -3.68
C LEU A 34 -2.58 7.23 -3.42
N GLY A 35 -3.52 6.28 -3.40
CA GLY A 35 -3.20 4.85 -3.30
C GLY A 35 -2.26 4.39 -4.42
N VAL A 36 -2.57 4.73 -5.66
CA VAL A 36 -1.71 4.44 -6.82
C VAL A 36 -0.35 5.14 -6.69
N ALA A 37 -0.33 6.41 -6.28
CA ALA A 37 0.91 7.16 -6.09
C ALA A 37 1.82 6.54 -5.01
N VAL A 38 1.22 6.07 -3.90
CA VAL A 38 1.93 5.33 -2.84
C VAL A 38 2.45 4.00 -3.38
N GLY A 39 1.66 3.26 -4.17
CA GLY A 39 2.11 2.04 -4.84
C GLY A 39 3.31 2.28 -5.77
N ARG A 40 3.29 3.38 -6.55
CA ARG A 40 4.41 3.80 -7.39
C ARG A 40 5.66 4.16 -6.59
N LEU A 41 5.48 4.92 -5.51
CA LEU A 41 6.56 5.27 -4.59
C LEU A 41 7.13 4.02 -3.94
N GLY A 42 6.28 3.11 -3.49
CA GLY A 42 6.66 1.80 -2.96
C GLY A 42 7.49 1.00 -3.96
N PHE A 43 7.12 0.98 -5.24
CA PHE A 43 7.92 0.30 -6.25
C PHE A 43 9.33 0.90 -6.43
N ARG A 44 9.49 2.21 -6.26
CA ARG A 44 10.78 2.90 -6.37
C ARG A 44 11.63 2.80 -5.11
N VAL A 45 11.02 2.94 -3.93
CA VAL A 45 11.71 3.06 -2.64
C VAL A 45 11.82 1.72 -1.93
N LEU A 46 10.78 0.88 -2.00
CA LEU A 46 10.72 -0.42 -1.34
C LEU A 46 11.21 -1.51 -2.30
N GLY A 47 12.52 -1.50 -2.58
CA GLY A 47 13.17 -2.48 -3.46
C GLY A 47 12.95 -3.93 -3.03
N GLY A 48 12.67 -4.19 -1.74
CA GLY A 48 12.27 -5.51 -1.22
C GLY A 48 10.95 -6.01 -1.81
N LEU A 49 9.89 -5.19 -1.81
CA LEU A 49 8.59 -5.56 -2.38
C LEU A 49 8.70 -5.82 -3.89
N ARG A 50 9.46 -4.99 -4.60
CA ARG A 50 9.75 -5.22 -6.02
C ARG A 50 10.42 -6.57 -6.26
N ARG A 51 11.45 -6.91 -5.48
CA ARG A 51 12.15 -8.21 -5.60
C ARG A 51 11.22 -9.38 -5.34
N VAL A 52 10.38 -9.31 -4.31
CA VAL A 52 9.42 -10.38 -3.99
C VAL A 52 8.40 -10.53 -5.11
N ALA A 53 7.83 -9.43 -5.61
CA ALA A 53 6.86 -9.48 -6.71
C ALA A 53 7.45 -10.10 -7.98
N ILE A 54 8.67 -9.70 -8.37
CA ILE A 54 9.37 -10.28 -9.52
C ILE A 54 9.66 -11.76 -9.28
N ARG A 55 10.17 -12.13 -8.10
CA ARG A 55 10.47 -13.53 -7.78
C ARG A 55 9.22 -14.41 -7.82
N ASN A 56 8.10 -13.92 -7.33
CA ASN A 56 6.83 -14.64 -7.39
C ASN A 56 6.37 -14.83 -8.85
N LEU A 57 6.55 -13.82 -9.71
CA LEU A 57 6.25 -13.93 -11.13
C LEU A 57 7.20 -14.89 -11.87
N GLU A 58 8.48 -14.96 -11.48
CA GLU A 58 9.42 -15.96 -12.02
C GLU A 58 8.98 -17.40 -11.70
N LEU A 59 8.44 -17.61 -10.50
CA LEU A 59 7.98 -18.92 -10.04
C LEU A 59 6.62 -19.30 -10.63
N ALA A 60 5.69 -18.35 -10.72
CA ALA A 60 4.33 -18.59 -11.18
C ALA A 60 4.19 -18.55 -12.72
N TYR A 61 5.02 -17.74 -13.40
CA TYR A 61 4.97 -17.49 -14.84
C TYR A 61 6.39 -17.52 -15.44
N PRO A 62 7.02 -18.71 -15.50
CA PRO A 62 8.40 -18.88 -15.99
C PRO A 62 8.58 -18.48 -17.47
N GLU A 63 7.52 -18.48 -18.27
CA GLU A 63 7.49 -18.08 -19.68
C GLU A 63 7.52 -16.56 -19.91
N MET A 64 7.16 -15.76 -18.90
CA MET A 64 7.19 -14.29 -19.03
C MET A 64 8.63 -13.77 -19.19
N SER A 65 8.82 -12.84 -20.11
CA SER A 65 10.09 -12.11 -20.24
C SER A 65 10.37 -11.21 -19.03
N ALA A 66 11.64 -10.85 -18.83
CA ALA A 66 12.03 -9.97 -17.72
C ALA A 66 11.31 -8.61 -17.75
N ASP A 67 11.07 -8.06 -18.95
CA ASP A 67 10.36 -6.79 -19.13
C ASP A 67 8.87 -6.91 -18.81
N GLU A 68 8.23 -8.01 -19.18
CA GLU A 68 6.84 -8.28 -18.82
C GLU A 68 6.68 -8.46 -17.31
N ARG A 69 7.60 -9.18 -16.67
CA ARG A 69 7.61 -9.33 -15.20
C ARG A 69 7.79 -7.99 -14.51
N LEU A 70 8.65 -7.11 -15.03
CA LEU A 70 8.86 -5.78 -14.46
C LEU A 70 7.61 -4.90 -14.58
N ARG A 71 6.94 -4.93 -15.74
CA ARG A 71 5.67 -4.22 -15.95
C ARG A 71 4.57 -4.76 -15.04
N ALA A 72 4.42 -6.07 -14.96
CA ALA A 72 3.45 -6.73 -14.09
C ALA A 72 3.71 -6.44 -12.60
N ALA A 73 4.97 -6.53 -12.15
CA ALA A 73 5.34 -6.19 -10.78
C ALA A 73 5.01 -4.73 -10.42
N ARG A 74 5.20 -3.79 -11.35
CA ARG A 74 4.81 -2.39 -11.17
C ARG A 74 3.30 -2.27 -11.01
N TRP A 75 2.54 -2.90 -11.91
CA TRP A 75 1.08 -2.87 -11.87
C TRP A 75 0.53 -3.49 -10.58
N ILE A 76 1.09 -4.61 -10.12
CA ILE A 76 0.72 -5.26 -8.85
C ILE A 76 0.91 -4.29 -7.68
N LEU A 77 2.05 -3.60 -7.60
CA LEU A 77 2.31 -2.65 -6.51
C LEU A 77 1.40 -1.41 -6.58
N GLU A 78 1.11 -0.91 -7.78
CA GLU A 78 0.14 0.18 -7.99
C GLU A 78 -1.26 -0.22 -7.52
N SER A 79 -1.72 -1.40 -7.91
CA SER A 79 -3.02 -1.96 -7.51
C SER A 79 -3.10 -2.23 -6.00
N LEU A 80 -2.03 -2.75 -5.38
CA LEU A 80 -1.98 -2.93 -3.92
C LEU A 80 -2.13 -1.62 -3.17
N GLY A 81 -1.53 -0.54 -3.66
CA GLY A 81 -1.69 0.80 -3.09
C GLY A 81 -3.14 1.30 -3.18
N ALA A 82 -3.81 1.06 -4.30
CA ALA A 82 -5.23 1.38 -4.47
C ALA A 82 -6.13 0.56 -3.53
N VAL A 83 -5.89 -0.75 -3.39
CA VAL A 83 -6.65 -1.63 -2.50
C VAL A 83 -6.46 -1.27 -1.02
N LEU A 84 -5.23 -0.94 -0.61
CA LEU A 84 -4.94 -0.47 0.75
C LEU A 84 -5.76 0.77 1.08
N TRP A 85 -5.90 1.67 0.11
CA TRP A 85 -6.71 2.85 0.24
C TRP A 85 -8.21 2.51 0.37
N GLU A 86 -8.75 1.69 -0.52
CA GLU A 86 -10.17 1.28 -0.44
C GLU A 86 -10.48 0.60 0.90
N SER A 87 -9.54 -0.19 1.42
CA SER A 87 -9.65 -0.87 2.72
C SER A 87 -9.73 0.10 3.89
N SER A 88 -9.08 1.27 3.80
CA SER A 88 -9.18 2.32 4.83
C SER A 88 -10.61 2.89 4.97
N ARG A 89 -11.42 2.79 3.91
CA ARG A 89 -12.81 3.24 3.87
C ARG A 89 -13.84 2.15 4.14
N LEU A 90 -13.43 0.88 4.28
CA LEU A 90 -14.35 -0.18 4.70
C LEU A 90 -15.04 0.14 6.04
N ARG A 91 -14.39 0.92 6.92
CA ARG A 91 -15.01 1.43 8.16
C ARG A 91 -16.21 2.36 7.94
N GLU A 92 -16.33 2.98 6.77
CA GLU A 92 -17.48 3.81 6.39
C GLU A 92 -18.62 2.99 5.77
N ILE A 93 -18.33 1.75 5.33
CA ILE A 93 -19.27 0.89 4.60
C ILE A 93 -19.92 -0.15 5.52
N THR A 94 -19.27 -0.50 6.64
CA THR A 94 -19.88 -1.36 7.66
C THR A 94 -20.81 -0.52 8.57
N PRO A 95 -22.12 -0.83 8.66
CA PRO A 95 -23.09 -0.14 9.51
C PRO A 95 -22.85 -0.35 11.00
#